data_AF-A0A366LQV9-F1
#
_entry.id   AF-A0A366LQV9-F1
#
_cell.length_a   1.000
_cell.length_b   1.000
_cell.length_c   1.000
_cell.angle_alpha   90.00
_cell.angle_beta   90.00
_cell.angle_gamma   90.00
#
_symmetry.space_group_name_H-M   'P 1'
#
loop_
_entity.id
_entity.type
_entity.pdbx_description
1 polymer ?
#
loop_
_entity_poly.entity_id
_entity_poly.type
_entity_poly.pdbx_seq_one_letter_code
_entity_poly.pdbx_strand_id
1 'polypeptide(L)'
;MLQVGGRIRDAGPWGQSMATLVLTAAFTGMRWGEQAGLAEEHCHLDEGYPQVDPDEGALREVGGRVWRGPPKSPAAARRIDLPSFLVDLLARRYR
;
A
#
# COMPACT_ATOMS: atom_id res chain seq x y z
N MET A 1 10.35 14.82 -15.11
CA MET A 1 9.89 14.84 -13.71
C MET A 1 8.38 14.64 -13.70
N LEU A 2 7.89 13.46 -13.31
CA LEU A 2 6.49 13.07 -13.47
C LEU A 2 5.55 13.96 -12.64
N GLN A 3 4.65 14.68 -13.32
CA GLN A 3 3.65 15.61 -12.77
C GLN A 3 2.48 14.92 -12.01
N VAL A 4 2.62 13.64 -11.65
CA VAL A 4 1.53 12.76 -11.22
C VAL A 4 0.90 13.22 -9.90
N GLY A 5 1.72 13.63 -8.93
CA GLY A 5 1.22 14.08 -7.61
C GLY A 5 0.35 15.34 -7.68
N GLY A 6 0.57 16.21 -8.68
CA GLY A 6 -0.26 17.39 -8.91
C GLY A 6 -1.66 17.01 -9.39
N ARG A 7 -1.75 16.17 -10.41
CA ARG A 7 -3.04 15.75 -11.02
C ARG A 7 -3.93 14.95 -10.08
N ILE A 8 -3.35 14.21 -9.13
CA ILE A 8 -4.11 13.46 -8.13
C ILE A 8 -4.76 14.40 -7.13
N ARG A 9 -4.10 15.51 -6.77
CA ARG A 9 -4.64 16.50 -5.84
C ARG A 9 -5.96 17.10 -6.31
N ASP A 10 -6.09 17.29 -7.62
CA ASP A 10 -7.27 17.89 -8.24
C ASP A 10 -8.42 16.87 -8.40
N ALA A 11 -8.16 15.58 -8.19
CA ALA A 11 -9.20 14.58 -8.14
C ALA A 11 -10.00 14.70 -6.84
N GLY A 12 -11.32 14.46 -6.89
CA GLY A 12 -12.14 14.34 -5.69
C GLY A 12 -11.69 13.17 -4.79
N PRO A 13 -12.21 13.06 -3.56
CA PRO A 13 -11.72 12.09 -2.56
C PRO A 13 -11.66 10.63 -3.04
N TRP A 14 -12.66 10.22 -3.83
CA TRP A 14 -12.71 8.90 -4.46
C TRP A 14 -11.62 8.70 -5.51
N GLY A 15 -11.37 9.72 -6.33
CA GLY A 15 -10.31 9.70 -7.33
C GLY A 15 -8.92 9.64 -6.70
N GLN A 16 -8.71 10.35 -5.58
CA GLN A 16 -7.47 10.26 -4.80
C GLN A 16 -7.24 8.88 -4.21
N SER A 17 -8.29 8.26 -3.64
CA SER A 17 -8.21 6.92 -3.06
C SER A 17 -7.92 5.86 -4.13
N MET A 18 -8.59 5.93 -5.28
CA MET A 18 -8.33 5.02 -6.42
C MET A 18 -6.92 5.22 -6.97
N ALA A 19 -6.47 6.47 -7.13
CA ALA A 19 -5.12 6.74 -7.61
C ALA A 19 -4.05 6.19 -6.65
N THR A 20 -4.25 6.35 -5.33
CA THR A 20 -3.36 5.80 -4.30
C THR A 20 -3.28 4.28 -4.40
N LEU A 21 -4.42 3.60 -4.52
CA LEU A 21 -4.47 2.14 -4.69
C LEU A 21 -3.73 1.70 -5.97
N VAL A 22 -4.05 2.31 -7.11
CA VAL A 22 -3.46 1.94 -8.41
C VAL A 22 -1.95 2.20 -8.45
N LEU A 23 -1.50 3.35 -7.95
CA LEU A 23 -0.08 3.68 -7.92
C LEU A 23 0.69 2.81 -6.94
N THR A 24 0.13 2.53 -5.76
CA THR A 24 0.74 1.60 -4.82
C THR A 24 0.93 0.24 -5.47
N ALA A 25 -0.10 -0.30 -6.14
CA ALA A 25 0.00 -1.53 -6.92
C ALA A 25 1.11 -1.49 -7.97
N ALA A 26 1.14 -0.41 -8.77
CA ALA A 26 2.05 -0.27 -9.91
C ALA A 26 3.52 -0.16 -9.50
N PHE A 27 3.81 0.51 -8.38
CA PHE A 27 5.18 0.74 -7.93
C PHE A 27 5.72 -0.34 -6.98
N THR A 28 4.84 -1.13 -6.35
CA THR A 28 5.25 -2.13 -5.34
C THR A 28 5.11 -3.58 -5.81
N GLY A 29 4.28 -3.82 -6.84
CA GLY A 29 3.90 -5.16 -7.25
C GLY A 29 3.12 -5.95 -6.17
N MET A 30 2.60 -5.27 -5.15
CA MET A 30 1.83 -5.92 -4.09
C MET A 30 0.54 -6.51 -4.66
N ARG A 31 0.24 -7.74 -4.25
CA ARG A 31 -1.03 -8.40 -4.62
C ARG A 31 -2.21 -7.71 -3.93
N TRP A 32 -3.43 -7.96 -4.42
CA TRP A 32 -4.65 -7.41 -3.82
C TRP A 32 -4.71 -7.62 -2.30
N GLY A 33 -4.45 -8.84 -1.82
CA GLY A 33 -4.43 -9.13 -0.39
C GLY A 33 -3.35 -8.38 0.39
N GLU A 34 -2.16 -8.21 -0.21
CA GLU A 34 -1.05 -7.47 0.42
C GLU A 34 -1.38 -5.97 0.53
N GLN A 35 -1.99 -5.38 -0.50
CA GLN A 35 -2.42 -3.97 -0.47
C GLN A 35 -3.61 -3.73 0.45
N ALA A 36 -4.60 -4.63 0.43
CA ALA A 36 -5.76 -4.54 1.31
C ALA A 36 -5.41 -4.81 2.78
N GLY A 37 -4.33 -5.55 3.02
CA GLY A 37 -3.78 -5.83 4.36
C GLY A 37 -2.73 -4.81 4.82
N LEU A 38 -2.40 -3.80 4.01
CA LEU A 38 -1.37 -2.82 4.33
C LEU A 38 -1.83 -1.94 5.50
N ALA A 39 -1.27 -2.22 6.67
CA ALA A 39 -1.55 -1.52 7.91
C ALA A 39 -0.55 -0.38 8.15
N GLU A 40 -1.00 0.65 8.87
CA GLU A 40 -0.20 1.82 9.21
C GLU A 40 1.10 1.45 9.94
N GLU A 41 1.03 0.48 10.85
CA GLU A 41 2.19 -0.05 11.60
C GLU A 41 3.29 -0.67 10.73
N HIS A 42 2.98 -1.01 9.48
CA HIS A 42 3.94 -1.53 8.50
C HIS A 42 4.32 -0.50 7.43
N CYS A 43 3.82 0.73 7.54
CA CYS A 43 4.11 1.84 6.64
C CYS A 43 5.16 2.77 7.28
N HIS A 44 6.45 2.46 7.11
CA HIS A 44 7.58 3.26 7.57
C HIS A 44 7.81 4.47 6.65
N LEU A 45 6.80 5.35 6.55
CA LEU A 45 6.78 6.43 5.56
C LEU A 45 7.85 7.50 5.79
N ASP A 46 8.28 7.72 7.03
CA ASP A 46 9.41 8.63 7.30
C ASP A 46 10.75 8.06 6.80
N GLU A 47 10.84 6.73 6.62
CA GLU A 47 11.97 6.03 6.03
C GLU A 47 11.75 5.66 4.55
N GLY A 48 10.56 5.92 4.01
CA GLY A 48 10.23 5.79 2.60
C GLY A 48 9.86 4.37 2.10
N TYR A 49 9.42 3.47 2.98
CA TYR A 49 9.01 2.11 2.56
C TYR A 49 7.82 1.55 3.36
N PRO A 50 6.96 0.74 2.73
CA PRO A 50 6.14 -0.23 3.42
C PRO A 50 6.86 -1.58 3.55
N GLN A 51 6.46 -2.34 4.56
CA GLN A 51 6.85 -3.71 4.80
C GLN A 51 5.66 -4.65 4.54
N VAL A 52 5.87 -5.69 3.72
CA VAL A 52 4.97 -6.85 3.71
C VAL A 52 5.40 -7.76 4.84
N ASP A 53 4.66 -7.72 5.94
CA ASP A 53 4.92 -8.49 7.14
C ASP A 53 4.76 -10.02 6.87
N PRO A 54 5.65 -10.88 7.39
CA PRO A 54 5.57 -12.32 7.17
C PRO A 54 4.36 -12.98 7.82
N ASP A 55 3.77 -12.41 8.87
CA ASP A 55 2.71 -13.00 9.66
C ASP A 55 1.36 -12.30 9.46
N GLU A 56 1.37 -11.00 9.15
CA GLU A 56 0.15 -10.19 8.98
C GLU A 56 0.08 -9.41 7.66
N GLY A 57 1.04 -9.59 6.75
CA GLY A 57 1.20 -8.75 5.55
C GLY A 57 0.18 -8.95 4.43
N ALA A 58 -0.90 -9.71 4.64
CA ALA A 58 -1.99 -9.82 3.68
C ALA A 58 -3.37 -9.98 4.34
N LEU A 59 -4.35 -9.26 3.80
CA LEU A 59 -5.76 -9.49 4.08
C LEU A 59 -6.21 -10.82 3.47
N ARG A 60 -6.86 -11.64 4.28
CA ARG A 60 -7.41 -12.94 3.95
C ARG A 60 -8.92 -12.89 4.14
N GLU A 61 -9.65 -13.52 3.22
CA GLU A 61 -11.06 -13.81 3.39
C GLU A 61 -11.31 -15.29 3.14
N VAL A 62 -11.81 -16.01 4.16
CA VAL A 62 -12.20 -17.42 4.04
C VAL A 62 -13.48 -17.63 4.83
N GLY A 63 -14.49 -18.22 4.17
CA GLY A 63 -15.78 -18.51 4.81
C GLY A 63 -16.47 -17.25 5.36
N GLY A 64 -16.30 -16.10 4.70
CA GLY A 64 -16.88 -14.82 5.12
C GLY A 64 -16.19 -14.16 6.32
N ARG A 65 -15.09 -14.72 6.82
CA ARG A 65 -14.26 -14.09 7.85
C ARG A 65 -13.11 -13.36 7.19
N VAL A 66 -12.89 -12.12 7.59
CA VAL A 66 -11.78 -11.29 7.13
C VAL A 66 -10.76 -11.11 8.26
N TRP A 67 -9.49 -11.37 7.98
CA TRP A 67 -8.41 -11.17 8.94
C TRP A 67 -7.08 -10.88 8.23
N ARG A 68 -6.12 -10.31 8.95
CA ARG A 68 -4.73 -10.18 8.48
C ARG A 68 -3.97 -11.47 8.80
N GLY A 69 -3.22 -11.97 7.85
CA GLY A 69 -2.43 -13.18 8.01
C GLY A 69 -1.21 -13.18 7.10
N PRO A 70 -0.45 -14.29 7.06
CA PRO A 70 0.80 -14.35 6.33
C PRO A 70 0.56 -14.05 4.84
N PRO A 71 1.52 -13.57 4.05
CA PRO A 71 1.33 -13.48 2.61
C PRO A 71 1.19 -14.88 1.99
N LYS A 72 0.82 -14.96 0.71
CA LYS A 72 0.53 -16.26 0.05
C LYS A 72 1.75 -17.21 0.08
N SER A 73 2.95 -16.67 0.03
CA SER A 73 4.20 -17.40 0.19
C SER A 73 5.16 -16.66 1.11
N PRO A 74 6.02 -17.37 1.88
CA PRO A 74 7.01 -16.71 2.74
C PRO A 74 7.94 -15.76 1.97
N ALA A 75 8.29 -16.11 0.73
CA ALA A 75 9.12 -15.29 -0.15
C ALA A 75 8.48 -13.93 -0.55
N ALA A 76 7.20 -13.72 -0.26
CA ALA A 76 6.54 -12.44 -0.54
C ALA A 76 6.77 -11.41 0.57
N ALA A 77 7.18 -11.82 1.77
CA ALA A 77 7.55 -10.90 2.85
C ALA A 77 8.79 -10.11 2.44
N ARG A 78 8.67 -8.77 2.39
CA ARG A 78 9.71 -7.90 1.83
C ARG A 78 9.49 -6.44 2.20
N ARG A 79 10.59 -5.71 2.27
CA ARG A 79 10.62 -4.25 2.22
C ARG A 79 10.51 -3.80 0.76
N ILE A 80 9.79 -2.71 0.52
CA ILE A 80 9.62 -2.14 -0.82
C ILE A 80 9.93 -0.64 -0.78
N ASP A 81 11.04 -0.19 -1.35
CA ASP A 81 11.36 1.24 -1.35
C ASP A 81 10.42 2.01 -2.30
N LEU A 82 9.90 3.14 -1.84
CA LEU A 82 8.96 3.96 -2.59
C LEU A 82 9.62 5.21 -3.19
N PRO A 83 9.17 5.66 -4.36
CA PRO A 83 9.42 7.03 -4.80
C PRO A 83 8.79 8.04 -3.84
N SER A 84 9.45 9.18 -3.61
CA SER A 84 9.00 10.21 -2.67
C SER A 84 7.55 10.69 -2.88
N PHE A 85 7.12 10.84 -4.14
CA PHE A 85 5.73 11.26 -4.42
C PHE A 85 4.68 10.25 -3.93
N LEU A 86 5.03 8.97 -3.85
CA LEU A 86 4.14 7.91 -3.39
C LEU A 86 4.15 7.83 -1.85
N VAL A 87 5.30 8.12 -1.23
CA VAL A 87 5.38 8.35 0.22
C VAL A 87 4.43 9.48 0.63
N ASP A 88 4.51 10.63 -0.04
CA ASP A 88 3.64 11.78 0.22
C ASP A 88 2.15 11.44 0.03
N LEU A 89 1.84 10.57 -0.93
CA LEU A 89 0.47 10.15 -1.22
C LEU A 89 -0.08 9.21 -0.14
N LEU A 90 0.71 8.23 0.29
CA LEU A 90 0.35 7.31 1.37
C LEU A 90 0.27 8.03 2.72
N ALA A 91 1.15 9.01 2.98
CA ALA A 91 1.14 9.76 4.22
C ALA A 91 -0.21 10.48 4.45
N ARG A 92 -0.83 11.01 3.41
CA ARG A 92 -2.16 11.65 3.47
C ARG A 92 -3.33 10.70 3.75
N ARG A 93 -3.11 9.39 3.54
CA ARG A 93 -4.12 8.36 3.80
C ARG A 93 -4.10 7.94 5.27
N TYR A 94 -2.91 7.87 5.86
CA TYR A 94 -2.70 7.40 7.22
C TYR A 94 -2.54 8.53 8.25
N ARG A 95 -2.34 9.78 7.82
CA ARG A 95 -2.26 10.99 8.65
C ARG A 95 -3.31 12.00 8.18
#